data_AF-A0A7Y2N2Z3-F1
#
_entry.id   AF-A0A7Y2N2Z3-F1
#
_cell.length_a   1.000
_cell.length_b   1.000
_cell.length_c   1.000
_cell.angle_alpha   90.00
_cell.angle_beta   90.00
_cell.angle_gamma   90.00
#
_symmetry.space_group_name_H-M   'P 1'
#
loop_
_entity.id
_entity.type
_entity.pdbx_description
1 polymer ?
#
loop_
_entity_poly.entity_id
_entity_poly.type
_entity_poly.pdbx_seq_one_letter_code
_entity_poly.pdbx_strand_id
1 'polypeptide(L)'
;MLETVYSVSDNLDPLAGIRNVVADCREQLGGRKPAAGMFFTSCMKADYVQMLEEILGAFPDIELIGCTTDGEITQDRGFTEDSSALLLLISEEIAFAAGIAENISETPQESVANGYKHALD
;
A
#
# COMPACT_ATOMS: atom_id res chain seq x y z
N MET A 1 9.85 13.93 -11.59
CA MET A 1 9.62 12.60 -12.23
C MET A 1 8.91 11.67 -11.25
N LEU A 2 8.01 10.80 -11.70
CA LEU A 2 7.36 9.77 -10.88
C LEU A 2 8.04 8.42 -11.12
N GLU A 3 8.48 7.78 -10.04
CA GLU A 3 9.09 6.45 -10.06
C GLU A 3 8.34 5.51 -9.11
N THR A 4 8.45 4.21 -9.37
CA THR A 4 7.78 3.18 -8.57
C THR A 4 8.70 2.01 -8.29
N VAL A 5 8.54 1.40 -7.13
CA VAL A 5 9.04 0.04 -6.84
C VAL A 5 7.88 -0.80 -6.34
N TYR A 6 7.95 -2.12 -6.51
CA TYR A 6 6.94 -3.02 -5.97
C TYR A 6 7.52 -4.39 -5.64
N SER A 7 6.88 -5.10 -4.73
CA SER A 7 7.10 -6.53 -4.50
C SER A 7 5.79 -7.22 -4.15
N VAL A 8 5.74 -8.52 -4.43
CA VAL A 8 4.65 -9.42 -4.07
C VAL A 8 5.23 -10.68 -3.44
N SER A 9 4.63 -11.11 -2.33
CA SER A 9 4.96 -12.37 -1.67
C SER A 9 3.72 -13.21 -1.46
N ASP A 10 3.83 -14.48 -1.79
CA ASP A 10 2.88 -15.59 -1.61
C ASP A 10 3.29 -16.49 -0.44
N ASN A 11 3.95 -15.92 0.56
CA ASN A 11 4.37 -16.67 1.73
C ASN A 11 3.13 -17.09 2.54
N LEU A 12 3.03 -18.39 2.86
CA LEU A 12 1.93 -18.96 3.64
C LEU A 12 1.81 -18.36 5.05
N ASP A 13 2.89 -17.79 5.59
CA ASP A 13 2.85 -16.93 6.77
C ASP A 13 2.70 -15.46 6.33
N PRO A 14 1.53 -14.82 6.55
CA PRO A 14 1.30 -13.43 6.14
C PRO A 14 2.30 -12.45 6.73
N LEU A 15 2.79 -12.69 7.95
CA LEU A 15 3.76 -11.82 8.61
C LEU A 15 5.15 -11.97 7.98
N ALA A 16 5.53 -13.19 7.61
CA ALA A 16 6.75 -13.41 6.84
C ALA A 16 6.61 -12.83 5.42
N GLY A 17 5.43 -12.94 4.81
CA GLY A 17 5.11 -12.38 3.50
C GLY A 17 5.26 -10.86 3.47
N ILE A 18 4.69 -10.15 4.45
CA ILE A 18 4.83 -8.70 4.51
C ILE A 18 6.29 -8.27 4.74
N ARG A 19 7.04 -8.99 5.58
CA ARG A 19 8.46 -8.72 5.80
C ARG A 19 9.29 -8.92 4.55
N ASN A 20 8.97 -9.94 3.74
CA ASN A 20 9.62 -10.17 2.46
C ASN A 20 9.37 -9.00 1.50
N VAL A 21 8.11 -8.57 1.30
CA VAL A 21 7.83 -7.47 0.37
C VAL A 21 8.42 -6.14 0.84
N VAL A 22 8.43 -5.89 2.15
CA VAL A 22 9.08 -4.71 2.74
C VAL A 22 10.59 -4.73 2.48
N ALA A 23 11.25 -5.87 2.70
CA ALA A 23 12.68 -6.03 2.45
C ALA A 23 13.03 -5.81 0.97
N ASP A 24 12.29 -6.45 0.06
CA ASP A 24 12.47 -6.32 -1.39
C ASP A 24 12.28 -4.88 -1.87
N CYS A 25 11.22 -4.20 -1.39
CA CYS A 25 10.99 -2.80 -1.72
C CYS A 25 12.12 -1.92 -1.20
N ARG A 26 12.64 -2.19 -0.01
CA ARG A 26 13.75 -1.44 0.58
C ARG A 26 15.05 -1.61 -0.22
N GLU A 27 15.31 -2.82 -0.71
CA GLU A 27 16.44 -3.09 -1.61
C GLU A 27 16.27 -2.32 -2.93
N GLN A 28 15.12 -2.43 -3.58
CA GLN A 28 14.84 -1.72 -4.84
C GLN A 28 14.91 -0.19 -4.70
N LEU A 29 14.46 0.35 -3.56
CA LEU A 29 14.56 1.79 -3.29
C LEU A 29 16.01 2.29 -3.32
N GLY A 30 16.99 1.48 -2.89
CA GLY A 30 18.40 1.85 -2.94
C GLY A 30 18.70 3.15 -2.18
N GLY A 31 17.97 3.43 -1.09
CA GLY A 31 18.09 4.65 -0.29
C GLY A 31 17.23 5.83 -0.71
N ARG A 32 16.52 5.75 -1.85
CA ARG A 32 15.46 6.71 -2.19
C ARG A 32 14.32 6.62 -1.17
N LYS A 33 13.63 7.72 -0.95
CA LYS A 33 12.50 7.78 0.01
C LYS A 33 11.17 7.71 -0.75
N PRO A 34 10.31 6.74 -0.45
CA PRO A 34 8.95 6.76 -0.96
C PRO A 34 8.16 7.87 -0.25
N ALA A 35 7.20 8.47 -0.94
CA ALA A 35 6.28 9.46 -0.39
C ALA A 35 4.86 8.91 -0.20
N ALA A 36 4.51 7.87 -0.96
CA ALA A 36 3.23 7.19 -0.85
C ALA A 36 3.38 5.69 -1.13
N GLY A 37 2.40 4.90 -0.70
CA GLY A 37 2.33 3.47 -0.92
C GLY A 37 0.90 2.98 -1.13
N MET A 38 0.80 1.86 -1.83
CA MET A 38 -0.43 1.09 -1.99
C MET A 38 -0.17 -0.33 -1.51
N PHE A 39 -0.91 -0.77 -0.50
CA PHE A 39 -0.80 -2.11 0.05
C PHE A 39 -2.08 -2.92 -0.20
N PHE A 40 -1.91 -4.08 -0.83
CA PHE A 40 -2.99 -5.03 -1.10
C PHE A 40 -2.66 -6.39 -0.49
N THR A 41 -3.67 -7.07 0.00
CA THR A 41 -3.48 -8.44 0.47
C THR A 41 -4.71 -9.31 0.28
N SER A 42 -4.47 -10.53 -0.20
CA SER A 42 -5.43 -11.62 -0.25
C SER A 42 -5.29 -12.60 0.92
N CYS A 43 -4.37 -12.33 1.87
CA CYS A 43 -4.19 -13.11 3.09
C CYS A 43 -5.38 -12.90 4.07
N MET A 44 -6.45 -13.66 3.88
CA MET A 44 -7.66 -13.52 4.71
C MET A 44 -7.40 -13.92 6.16
N LYS A 45 -7.95 -13.13 7.11
CA LYS A 45 -7.82 -13.34 8.57
C LYS A 45 -6.40 -13.17 9.12
N ALA A 46 -5.50 -12.55 8.36
CA ALA A 46 -4.21 -12.12 8.88
C ALA A 46 -4.37 -11.02 9.94
N ASP A 47 -3.32 -10.80 10.73
CA ASP A 47 -3.23 -9.66 11.63
C ASP A 47 -2.84 -8.40 10.83
N TYR A 48 -3.84 -7.69 10.31
CA TYR A 48 -3.61 -6.51 9.49
C TYR A 48 -2.94 -5.37 10.25
N VAL A 49 -3.13 -5.29 11.58
CA VAL A 49 -2.44 -4.28 12.40
C VAL A 49 -0.95 -4.55 12.36
N GLN A 50 -0.55 -5.78 12.62
CA GLN A 50 0.85 -6.17 12.60
C GLN A 50 1.48 -5.99 11.21
N MET A 51 0.73 -6.30 10.13
CA MET A 51 1.22 -6.09 8.76
C MET A 51 1.44 -4.60 8.46
N LEU A 52 0.51 -3.73 8.86
CA LEU A 52 0.66 -2.28 8.68
C LEU A 52 1.81 -1.72 9.52
N GLU A 53 2.02 -2.23 10.74
CA GLU A 53 3.16 -1.86 11.59
C GLU A 53 4.51 -2.18 10.92
N GLU A 54 4.64 -3.32 10.24
CA GLU A 54 5.85 -3.67 9.49
C GLU A 54 6.12 -2.69 8.33
N ILE A 55 5.07 -2.29 7.60
CA ILE A 55 5.19 -1.32 6.50
C ILE A 55 5.58 0.06 7.04
N LEU A 56 4.80 0.58 8.00
CA LEU A 56 4.98 1.94 8.55
C LEU A 56 6.27 2.06 9.37
N GLY A 57 6.72 0.96 9.99
CA GLY A 57 8.02 0.91 10.66
C GLY A 57 9.20 0.95 9.67
N ALA A 58 9.04 0.41 8.47
CA ALA A 58 10.07 0.44 7.43
C ALA A 58 10.09 1.74 6.62
N PHE A 59 8.91 2.31 6.39
CA PHE A 59 8.66 3.52 5.60
C PHE A 59 7.81 4.51 6.43
N PRO A 60 8.44 5.24 7.37
CA PRO A 60 7.72 6.22 8.18
C PRO A 60 7.21 7.38 7.32
N ASP A 61 6.12 7.99 7.77
CA ASP A 61 5.52 9.21 7.18
C ASP A 61 5.02 9.06 5.73
N ILE A 62 4.86 7.84 5.22
CA ILE A 62 4.26 7.62 3.89
C ILE A 62 2.75 7.79 3.93
N GLU A 63 2.20 8.34 2.86
CA GLU A 63 0.77 8.23 2.57
C GLU A 63 0.46 6.80 2.16
N LEU A 64 -0.24 6.04 2.99
CA LEU A 64 -0.54 4.64 2.73
C LEU A 64 -2.03 4.42 2.49
N ILE A 65 -2.37 3.90 1.30
CA ILE A 65 -3.71 3.40 1.00
C ILE A 65 -3.67 1.90 0.73
N GLY A 66 -4.82 1.25 0.77
CA GLY A 66 -4.87 -0.18 0.54
C GLY A 66 -6.23 -0.79 0.83
N CYS A 67 -6.34 -2.08 0.54
CA CYS A 67 -7.47 -2.91 0.96
C CYS A 67 -7.12 -4.40 0.86
N THR A 68 -8.00 -5.24 1.37
CA THR A 68 -7.97 -6.66 1.06
C THR A 68 -8.42 -6.90 -0.38
N THR A 69 -7.98 -8.00 -0.98
CA THR A 69 -8.27 -8.41 -2.36
C THR A 69 -8.62 -9.91 -2.41
N ASP A 70 -8.93 -10.42 -3.60
CA ASP A 70 -9.07 -11.86 -3.89
C ASP A 70 -7.83 -12.43 -4.60
N GLY A 71 -6.74 -11.66 -4.61
CA GLY A 71 -5.49 -12.00 -5.28
C GLY A 71 -4.90 -10.82 -6.04
N GLU A 72 -3.64 -10.97 -6.44
CA GLU A 72 -2.87 -9.97 -7.14
C GLU A 72 -2.40 -10.49 -8.50
N ILE A 73 -2.38 -9.59 -9.49
CA ILE A 73 -1.84 -9.90 -10.82
C ILE A 73 -0.61 -9.03 -11.06
N THR A 74 0.53 -9.68 -11.27
CA THR A 74 1.80 -9.01 -11.60
C THR A 74 2.37 -9.52 -12.91
N GLN A 75 3.26 -8.75 -13.51
CA GLN A 75 3.86 -9.11 -14.79
C GLN A 75 4.77 -10.35 -14.68
N ASP A 76 5.45 -10.51 -13.56
CA ASP A 76 6.43 -11.56 -13.30
C ASP A 76 5.80 -12.86 -12.76
N ARG A 77 4.69 -12.77 -12.01
CA ARG A 77 4.05 -13.95 -11.39
C ARG A 77 2.69 -14.34 -11.96
N GLY A 78 2.07 -13.47 -12.78
CA GLY A 78 0.68 -13.68 -13.18
C GLY A 78 -0.24 -13.52 -11.98
N PHE A 79 -1.26 -14.38 -11.86
CA PHE A 79 -2.20 -14.37 -10.73
C PHE A 79 -1.63 -15.07 -9.51
N THR A 80 -1.79 -14.47 -8.34
CA THR A 80 -1.32 -14.97 -7.04
C THR A 80 -2.41 -14.77 -5.98
N GLU A 81 -2.65 -15.78 -5.15
CA GLU A 81 -3.56 -15.75 -4.01
C GLU A 81 -2.77 -15.92 -2.71
N ASP A 82 -3.42 -15.68 -1.57
CA ASP A 82 -2.79 -15.69 -0.25
C ASP A 82 -1.52 -14.83 -0.20
N SER A 83 -1.57 -13.68 -0.88
CA SER A 83 -0.42 -12.80 -1.09
C SER A 83 -0.52 -11.45 -0.41
N SER A 84 0.65 -10.84 -0.25
CA SER A 84 0.86 -9.45 0.13
C SER A 84 1.56 -8.74 -1.02
N ALA A 85 1.05 -7.58 -1.42
CA ALA A 85 1.63 -6.75 -2.48
C ALA A 85 1.78 -5.31 -2.02
N LEU A 86 2.99 -4.77 -2.16
CA LEU A 86 3.31 -3.40 -1.81
C LEU A 86 3.88 -2.70 -3.04
N LEU A 87 3.27 -1.58 -3.43
CA LEU A 87 3.78 -0.63 -4.41
C LEU A 87 4.14 0.66 -3.68
N LEU A 88 5.33 1.21 -3.94
CA LEU A 88 5.77 2.49 -3.38
C LEU A 88 6.02 3.51 -4.49
N LEU A 89 5.58 4.74 -4.26
CA LEU A 89 5.70 5.87 -5.17
C LEU A 89 6.78 6.83 -4.69
N ILE A 90 7.63 7.26 -5.60
CA ILE A 90 8.79 8.11 -5.34
C ILE A 90 8.71 9.33 -6.25
N SER A 91 8.77 10.52 -5.67
CA SER A 91 8.90 11.76 -6.43
C SER A 91 9.44 12.89 -5.55
N GLU A 92 10.26 13.78 -6.14
CA GLU A 92 10.65 15.06 -5.53
C GLU A 92 9.79 16.24 -6.02
N GLU A 93 8.98 16.03 -7.06
CA GLU A 93 8.19 17.08 -7.73
C GLU A 93 6.69 16.95 -7.48
N ILE A 94 6.24 15.77 -7.04
CA ILE A 94 4.83 15.45 -6.82
C ILE A 94 4.63 15.23 -5.32
N ALA A 95 3.72 16.00 -4.73
CA ALA A 95 3.22 15.74 -3.39
C ALA A 95 2.09 14.71 -3.45
N PHE A 96 2.02 13.86 -2.44
CA PHE A 96 0.97 12.86 -2.28
C PHE A 96 0.19 13.14 -1.01
N ALA A 97 -1.06 12.67 -0.99
CA ALA A 97 -1.94 12.74 0.16
C ALA A 97 -2.95 11.60 0.11
N ALA A 98 -3.29 11.02 1.26
CA ALA A 98 -4.38 10.07 1.41
C ALA A 98 -5.55 10.70 2.17
N GLY A 99 -6.77 10.47 1.67
CA GLY A 99 -7.99 10.95 2.30
C GLY A 99 -9.05 9.85 2.33
N ILE A 100 -9.87 9.86 3.39
CA ILE A 100 -10.96 8.90 3.57
C ILE A 100 -12.28 9.58 3.24
N ALA A 101 -13.04 8.97 2.31
CA ALA A 101 -14.40 9.38 1.97
C ALA A 101 -15.41 8.36 2.53
N GLU A 102 -16.24 8.81 3.46
CA GLU A 102 -17.25 7.97 4.14
C GLU A 102 -18.66 8.26 3.63
N ASN A 103 -19.57 7.29 3.75
CA ASN A 103 -20.99 7.44 3.36
C ASN A 103 -21.23 7.77 1.87
N ILE A 104 -20.34 7.30 0.98
CA ILE A 104 -20.43 7.51 -0.48
C ILE A 104 -21.80 7.10 -1.04
N SER A 105 -22.40 6.00 -0.55
CA SER A 105 -23.69 5.53 -1.05
C SER A 105 -24.87 6.45 -0.72
N GLU A 106 -24.72 7.31 0.29
CA GLU A 106 -25.77 8.22 0.75
C GLU A 106 -25.61 9.61 0.13
N THR A 107 -24.38 10.15 0.16
CA THR A 107 -24.08 11.52 -0.26
C THR A 107 -22.79 11.59 -1.11
N PRO A 108 -22.80 11.07 -2.36
CA PRO A 108 -21.59 10.86 -3.13
C PRO A 108 -20.71 12.11 -3.32
N GLN A 109 -21.33 13.25 -3.65
CA GLN A 109 -20.61 14.49 -3.92
C GLN A 109 -19.99 15.07 -2.64
N GLU A 110 -20.75 15.08 -1.54
CA GLU A 110 -20.27 15.60 -0.25
C GLU A 110 -19.19 14.69 0.34
N SER A 111 -19.38 13.38 0.25
CA SER A 111 -18.42 12.37 0.70
C SER A 111 -17.05 12.55 0.03
N VAL A 112 -17.01 12.68 -1.30
CA VAL A 112 -15.77 12.91 -2.05
C VAL A 112 -15.16 14.27 -1.70
N ALA A 113 -15.97 15.32 -1.57
CA ALA A 113 -15.48 16.64 -1.20
C ALA A 113 -14.85 16.65 0.21
N ASN A 114 -15.41 15.90 1.16
CA ASN A 114 -14.86 15.75 2.51
C ASN A 114 -13.58 14.90 2.51
N GLY A 115 -13.53 13.82 1.73
CA GLY A 115 -12.31 13.04 1.55
C GLY A 115 -11.15 13.86 0.98
N TYR A 116 -11.44 14.77 0.04
CA TYR A 116 -10.43 15.70 -0.48
C TYR A 116 -9.94 16.70 0.58
N LYS A 117 -10.82 17.22 1.44
CA LYS A 117 -10.42 18.11 2.55
C LYS A 117 -9.54 17.38 3.56
N HIS A 118 -9.93 16.16 3.95
CA HIS A 118 -9.17 15.32 4.87
C HIS A 118 -7.74 15.06 4.35
N ALA A 119 -7.57 14.83 3.04
CA ALA A 119 -6.25 14.66 2.45
C ALA A 119 -5.34 15.92 2.55
N LEU A 120 -5.88 17.10 2.87
CA LEU A 120 -5.13 18.35 2.96
C LEU A 120 -4.91 18.84 4.39
N ASP A 121 -5.45 18.13 5.39
CA ASP A 121 -5.33 18.45 6.82
C ASP A 121 -4.03 17.89 7.44
#